data_AF-L0DU59-F1
#
_entry.id   AF-L0DU59-F1
#
_cell.length_a   1.000
_cell.length_b   1.000
_cell.length_c   1.000
_cell.angle_alpha   90.00
_cell.angle_beta   90.00
_cell.angle_gamma   90.00
#
_symmetry.space_group_name_H-M   'P 1'
#
loop_
_entity.id
_entity.type
_entity.pdbx_description
1 polymer ?
#
loop_
_entity_poly.entity_id
_entity_poly.type
_entity_poly.pdbx_seq_one_letter_code
_entity_poly.pdbx_strand_id
1 'polypeptide(L)'
;MDGAAGGSVIGIDTETTGLAGGTGTAAFMAGVAEAGPGGVRLRQWLLTAFSGEAAMLDALDVSLAGAGLMVSYNGATFDLPLLRDRRRLQRGRALAEPRHLDLLHPTRRLFRSAWPDCRLATAEHRLLGLVREDDLPGSEAPGAWRDYLAGGPADDLERVLRHNALDVLSLLVLGPVLARAMYDPLAFSADPLAAAEVWSRSGERRRALAVLERAQDRLDIRGGLELARGLRRAGRWPEAVAVWERLAQTGCAEAVECLAKYHEHVRRDWETALDYTARLGEGPEARRRRGRLERRRGVGQGRLDLTE
;
A
#
# COMPACT_ATOMS: atom_id res chain seq x y z
N MET A 1 33.18 7.92 -3.61
CA MET A 1 31.72 7.75 -3.54
C MET A 1 31.17 8.27 -4.85
N ASP A 2 31.22 7.42 -5.88
CA ASP A 2 30.63 7.73 -7.17
C ASP A 2 29.11 7.61 -7.04
N GLY A 3 28.43 8.76 -7.04
CA GLY A 3 26.98 8.82 -7.11
C GLY A 3 26.55 8.22 -8.44
N ALA A 4 25.93 7.04 -8.40
CA ALA A 4 25.26 6.49 -9.56
C ALA A 4 24.36 7.58 -10.15
N ALA A 5 24.54 7.88 -11.43
CA ALA A 5 23.74 8.83 -12.18
C ALA A 5 22.29 8.31 -12.28
N GLY A 6 21.52 8.50 -11.20
CA GLY A 6 20.09 8.26 -11.19
C GLY A 6 19.42 9.40 -11.95
N GLY A 7 18.69 9.08 -13.01
CA GLY A 7 17.89 10.07 -13.74
C GLY A 7 16.90 10.81 -12.82
N SER A 8 16.34 11.92 -13.30
CA SER A 8 15.42 12.77 -12.52
C SER A 8 14.17 12.02 -12.06
N VAL A 9 13.57 12.48 -10.96
CA VAL A 9 12.25 12.01 -10.51
C VAL A 9 11.20 12.93 -11.11
N ILE A 10 10.20 12.34 -11.76
CA ILE A 10 9.07 13.08 -12.34
C ILE A 10 7.75 12.61 -11.74
N GLY A 11 6.83 13.55 -11.48
CA GLY A 11 5.41 13.29 -11.26
C GLY A 11 4.65 13.46 -12.57
N ILE A 12 3.68 12.59 -12.85
CA ILE A 12 2.80 12.69 -14.02
C ILE A 12 1.34 12.50 -13.61
N ASP A 13 0.46 13.28 -14.24
CA ASP A 13 -0.99 13.19 -14.12
C ASP A 13 -1.65 13.68 -15.43
N THR A 14 -2.82 13.15 -15.78
CA THR A 14 -3.55 13.54 -17.00
C THR A 14 -5.00 13.90 -16.73
N GLU A 15 -5.51 14.87 -17.48
CA GLU A 15 -6.94 15.17 -17.53
C GLU A 15 -7.51 14.62 -18.84
N THR A 16 -8.62 13.91 -18.74
CA THR A 16 -9.15 13.09 -19.84
C THR A 16 -10.56 13.49 -20.22
N THR A 17 -10.96 13.25 -21.47
CA THR A 17 -12.31 13.60 -21.96
C THR A 17 -13.43 12.71 -21.38
N GLY A 18 -13.11 11.70 -20.57
CA GLY A 18 -14.07 10.80 -19.93
C GLY A 18 -13.43 9.69 -19.09
N LEU A 19 -14.23 9.08 -18.20
CA LEU A 19 -13.77 8.05 -17.25
C LEU A 19 -13.79 6.61 -17.81
N ALA A 20 -14.50 6.38 -18.92
CA ALA A 20 -14.66 5.06 -19.52
C ALA A 20 -13.68 4.94 -20.70
N GLY A 21 -12.54 4.27 -20.49
CA GLY A 21 -11.41 4.10 -21.41
C GLY A 21 -11.69 3.37 -22.74
N GLY A 22 -12.73 3.78 -23.46
CA GLY A 22 -12.96 3.43 -24.85
C GLY A 22 -12.11 4.28 -25.81
N THR A 23 -12.11 3.91 -27.08
CA THR A 23 -11.31 4.49 -28.17
C THR A 23 -11.52 6.00 -28.39
N GLY A 24 -12.59 6.58 -27.87
CA GLY A 24 -12.90 8.02 -27.92
C GLY A 24 -12.34 8.85 -26.75
N THR A 25 -11.79 8.23 -25.72
CA THR A 25 -11.17 8.97 -24.60
C THR A 25 -9.80 9.47 -25.04
N ALA A 26 -9.51 10.75 -24.77
CA ALA A 26 -8.22 11.36 -25.02
C ALA A 26 -7.76 12.10 -23.76
N ALA A 27 -6.44 12.14 -23.53
CA ALA A 27 -5.86 13.08 -22.57
C ALA A 27 -5.87 14.46 -23.21
N PHE A 28 -6.78 15.33 -22.79
CA PHE A 28 -6.78 16.72 -23.26
C PHE A 28 -5.73 17.55 -22.53
N MET A 29 -5.25 17.06 -21.39
CA MET A 29 -4.14 17.65 -20.66
C MET A 29 -3.20 16.57 -20.12
N ALA A 30 -1.91 16.88 -20.10
CA ALA A 30 -0.90 16.11 -19.38
C ALA A 30 0.02 17.06 -18.62
N GLY A 31 0.17 16.81 -17.32
CA GLY A 31 1.11 17.51 -16.46
C GLY A 31 2.32 16.65 -16.17
N VAL A 32 3.50 17.26 -16.16
CA VAL A 32 4.73 16.66 -15.65
C VAL A 32 5.45 17.65 -14.75
N ALA A 33 5.72 17.25 -13.51
CA ALA A 33 6.60 17.96 -12.60
C ALA A 33 7.93 17.20 -12.47
N GLU A 34 9.04 17.85 -12.77
CA GLU A 34 10.37 17.26 -12.72
C GLU A 34 11.20 17.90 -11.61
N ALA A 35 11.68 17.09 -10.66
CA ALA A 35 12.57 17.53 -9.60
C ALA A 35 14.01 17.62 -10.13
N GLY A 36 14.65 18.78 -9.95
CA GLY A 36 16.04 19.02 -10.32
C GLY A 36 16.83 19.80 -9.27
N PRO A 37 18.14 20.04 -9.49
CA PRO A 37 19.03 20.66 -8.49
C PRO A 37 18.64 22.07 -8.04
N GLY A 38 17.92 22.83 -8.88
CA GLY A 38 17.53 24.22 -8.62
C GLY A 38 16.04 24.42 -8.30
N GLY A 39 15.26 23.34 -8.13
CA GLY A 39 13.82 23.40 -7.90
C GLY A 39 13.04 22.42 -8.77
N VAL A 40 11.75 22.72 -8.96
CA VAL A 40 10.84 21.88 -9.73
C VAL A 40 10.51 22.56 -11.06
N ARG A 41 10.65 21.83 -12.16
CA ARG A 41 10.18 22.26 -13.48
C ARG A 41 8.81 21.64 -13.75
N LEU A 42 7.78 22.48 -13.78
CA LEU A 42 6.44 22.09 -14.20
C LEU A 42 6.27 22.31 -15.71
N ARG A 43 5.74 21.30 -16.40
CA ARG A 43 5.33 21.36 -17.80
C ARG A 43 3.91 20.84 -17.91
N GLN A 44 3.06 21.60 -18.60
CA GLN A 44 1.69 21.22 -18.85
C GLN A 44 1.42 21.37 -20.35
N TRP A 45 0.91 20.32 -20.96
CA TRP A 45 0.45 20.34 -22.35
C TRP A 45 -1.06 20.29 -22.35
N LEU A 46 -1.67 21.25 -23.04
CA LEU A 46 -3.10 21.36 -23.22
C LEU A 46 -3.43 21.20 -24.71
N LEU A 47 -4.38 20.33 -25.00
CA LEU A 47 -4.87 20.09 -26.35
C LEU A 47 -5.85 21.19 -26.74
N THR A 48 -5.46 22.09 -27.63
CA THR A 48 -6.35 23.16 -28.14
C THR A 48 -7.11 22.78 -29.42
N ALA A 49 -6.78 21.63 -30.01
CA ALA A 49 -7.51 20.96 -31.08
C ALA A 49 -7.05 19.50 -31.17
N PHE A 50 -7.92 18.57 -31.55
CA PHE A 50 -7.56 17.15 -31.66
C PHE A 50 -6.38 16.87 -32.61
N SER A 51 -6.18 17.70 -33.63
CA SER A 51 -5.01 17.60 -34.53
C SER A 51 -3.67 17.81 -33.82
N GLY A 52 -3.67 18.45 -32.65
CA GLY A 52 -2.46 18.69 -31.85
C GLY A 52 -2.01 17.49 -31.00
N GLU A 53 -2.79 16.41 -30.96
CA GLU A 53 -2.52 15.30 -30.04
C GLU A 53 -1.16 14.63 -30.31
N ALA A 54 -0.77 14.48 -31.59
CA ALA A 54 0.52 13.90 -31.93
C ALA A 54 1.69 14.73 -31.39
N ALA A 55 1.62 16.05 -31.52
CA ALA A 55 2.63 16.97 -31.02
C ALA A 55 2.70 16.95 -29.48
N MET A 56 1.55 16.86 -28.80
CA MET A 56 1.47 16.73 -27.35
C MET A 56 2.15 15.43 -26.86
N LEU A 57 1.86 14.30 -27.49
CA LEU A 57 2.47 13.01 -27.12
C LEU A 57 3.97 12.97 -27.41
N ASP A 58 4.43 13.59 -28.50
CA ASP A 58 5.86 13.71 -28.81
C ASP A 58 6.60 14.57 -27.76
N ALA A 59 6.00 15.68 -27.33
CA ALA A 59 6.57 16.52 -26.28
C ALA A 59 6.57 15.81 -24.90
N LEU A 60 5.54 15.00 -24.63
CA LEU A 60 5.49 14.17 -23.43
C LEU A 60 6.61 13.12 -23.46
N ASP A 61 6.80 12.40 -24.57
CA ASP A 61 7.88 11.42 -24.73
C ASP A 61 9.26 12.01 -24.40
N VAL A 62 9.55 13.23 -24.89
CA VAL A 62 10.81 13.93 -24.60
C VAL A 62 10.97 14.18 -23.11
N SER A 63 9.87 14.45 -22.41
CA SER A 63 9.84 14.71 -20.97
C SER A 63 10.04 13.44 -20.15
N LEU A 64 9.49 12.31 -20.60
CA LEU A 64 9.61 11.01 -19.93
C LEU A 64 10.97 10.34 -20.16
N ALA A 65 11.57 10.51 -21.34
CA ALA A 65 12.80 9.82 -21.73
C ALA A 65 14.04 10.16 -20.86
N GLY A 66 14.06 11.32 -20.20
CA GLY A 66 15.15 11.75 -19.32
C GLY A 66 15.04 11.28 -17.87
N ALA A 67 13.89 10.71 -17.47
CA ALA A 67 13.60 10.41 -16.07
C ALA A 67 14.15 9.04 -15.64
N GLY A 68 14.67 8.99 -14.41
CA GLY A 68 15.07 7.74 -13.76
C GLY A 68 13.90 7.04 -13.05
N LEU A 69 12.94 7.84 -12.58
CA LEU A 69 11.74 7.38 -11.89
C LEU A 69 10.56 8.29 -12.24
N MET A 70 9.48 7.69 -12.71
CA MET A 70 8.18 8.32 -12.85
C MET A 70 7.28 7.92 -11.69
N VAL A 71 6.57 8.90 -11.16
CA VAL A 71 5.65 8.77 -10.03
C VAL A 71 4.28 9.18 -10.52
N SER A 72 3.26 8.40 -10.18
CA SER A 72 1.86 8.78 -10.42
C SER A 72 0.99 8.36 -9.24
N TYR A 73 -0.27 8.79 -9.23
CA TYR A 73 -1.26 8.31 -8.28
C TYR A 73 -2.39 7.62 -9.04
N ASN A 74 -2.46 6.29 -8.97
CA ASN A 74 -3.38 5.45 -9.75
C ASN A 74 -3.09 5.40 -11.27
N GLY A 75 -2.03 6.05 -11.76
CA GLY A 75 -1.77 6.12 -13.19
C GLY A 75 -1.34 4.81 -13.84
N ALA A 76 -0.96 3.79 -13.08
CA ALA A 76 -0.76 2.45 -13.66
C ALA A 76 -2.06 1.88 -14.24
N THR A 77 -3.20 2.27 -13.69
CA THR A 77 -4.53 1.80 -14.08
C THR A 77 -5.22 2.75 -15.07
N PHE A 78 -4.95 4.05 -14.99
CA PHE A 78 -5.66 5.09 -15.75
C PHE A 78 -4.78 5.78 -16.79
N ASP A 79 -3.85 6.63 -16.36
CA ASP A 79 -3.07 7.50 -17.23
C ASP A 79 -2.20 6.76 -18.24
N LEU A 80 -1.35 5.84 -17.76
CA LEU A 80 -0.37 5.16 -18.63
C LEU A 80 -1.05 4.27 -19.68
N PRO A 81 -2.06 3.44 -19.35
CA PRO A 81 -2.83 2.72 -20.37
C PRO A 81 -3.43 3.63 -21.43
N LEU A 82 -4.04 4.76 -21.04
CA LEU A 82 -4.61 5.72 -21.98
C LEU A 82 -3.53 6.27 -22.93
N LEU A 83 -2.42 6.77 -22.38
CA LEU A 83 -1.33 7.35 -23.19
C LEU A 83 -0.74 6.32 -24.16
N ARG A 84 -0.58 5.05 -23.73
CA ARG A 84 -0.13 3.95 -24.61
C ARG A 84 -1.10 3.72 -25.76
N ASP A 85 -2.40 3.67 -25.49
CA ASP A 85 -3.42 3.42 -26.51
C ASP A 85 -3.50 4.57 -27.51
N ARG A 86 -3.46 5.83 -27.04
CA ARG A 86 -3.38 7.00 -27.92
C ARG A 86 -2.14 6.99 -28.80
N ARG A 87 -0.99 6.60 -28.24
CA ARG A 87 0.26 6.48 -29.01
C ARG A 87 0.18 5.40 -30.09
N ARG A 88 -0.44 4.25 -29.78
CA ARG A 88 -0.67 3.17 -30.74
C ARG A 88 -1.58 3.60 -31.89
N LEU A 89 -2.66 4.33 -31.59
CA LEU A 89 -3.58 4.83 -32.62
C LEU A 89 -2.89 5.77 -33.62
N GLN A 90 -1.91 6.55 -33.16
CA GLN A 90 -1.10 7.43 -34.01
C GLN A 90 -0.02 6.68 -34.81
N ARG A 91 0.13 5.36 -34.63
CA ARG A 91 1.21 4.54 -35.22
C ARG A 91 2.62 5.08 -34.89
N GLY A 92 2.75 5.75 -33.75
CA GLY A 92 4.02 6.29 -33.27
C GLY A 92 4.91 5.23 -32.62
N ARG A 93 6.11 5.64 -32.20
CA ARG A 93 6.97 4.81 -31.32
C ARG A 93 6.27 4.55 -29.99
N ALA A 94 6.63 3.45 -29.32
CA ALA A 94 6.16 3.17 -27.97
C ALA A 94 6.48 4.36 -27.03
N LEU A 95 5.55 4.65 -26.11
CA LEU A 95 5.70 5.68 -25.09
C LEU A 95 6.99 5.42 -24.29
N ALA A 96 7.75 6.47 -23.99
CA ALA A 96 8.89 6.35 -23.10
C ALA A 96 8.40 6.06 -21.67
N GLU A 97 8.79 4.91 -21.11
CA GLU A 97 8.33 4.45 -19.79
C GLU A 97 9.52 4.16 -18.87
N PRO A 98 9.96 5.16 -18.08
CA PRO A 98 10.96 4.94 -17.03
C PRO A 98 10.40 4.02 -15.93
N ARG A 99 11.24 3.67 -14.95
CA ARG A 99 10.77 2.95 -13.76
C ARG A 99 9.59 3.69 -13.16
N HIS A 100 8.55 2.98 -12.77
CA HIS A 100 7.29 3.58 -12.34
C HIS A 100 6.96 3.21 -10.91
N LEU A 101 6.62 4.22 -10.11
CA LEU A 101 6.07 4.09 -8.77
C LEU A 101 4.67 4.70 -8.73
N ASP A 102 3.65 3.85 -8.65
CA ASP A 102 2.29 4.29 -8.41
C ASP A 102 2.01 4.35 -6.89
N LEU A 103 1.76 5.57 -6.39
CA LEU A 103 1.61 5.86 -4.96
C LEU A 103 0.28 5.37 -4.38
N LEU A 104 -0.71 5.00 -5.20
CA LEU A 104 -1.98 4.51 -4.68
C LEU A 104 -1.82 3.19 -3.92
N HIS A 105 -0.95 2.30 -4.40
CA HIS A 105 -0.73 0.99 -3.79
C HIS A 105 -0.08 1.06 -2.39
N PRO A 106 1.05 1.76 -2.18
CA PRO A 106 1.60 1.93 -0.84
C PRO A 106 0.65 2.72 0.07
N THR A 107 -0.07 3.71 -0.45
CA THR A 107 -1.08 4.46 0.33
C THR A 107 -2.19 3.55 0.83
N ARG A 108 -2.83 2.77 -0.06
CA ARG A 108 -3.88 1.80 0.32
C ARG A 108 -3.37 0.74 1.28
N ARG A 109 -2.12 0.31 1.14
CA ARG A 109 -1.53 -0.68 2.04
C ARG A 109 -1.45 -0.14 3.47
N LEU A 110 -0.99 1.09 3.62
CA LEU A 110 -0.77 1.69 4.94
C LEU A 110 -2.04 2.26 5.57
N PHE A 111 -3.02 2.72 4.77
CA PHE A 111 -4.08 3.60 5.29
C PHE A 111 -5.51 3.15 4.98
N ARG A 112 -5.74 2.06 4.24
CA ARG A 112 -7.12 1.62 3.89
C ARG A 112 -8.02 1.41 5.11
N SER A 113 -7.47 0.95 6.22
CA SER A 113 -8.21 0.71 7.47
C SER A 113 -8.40 1.98 8.30
N ALA A 114 -7.63 3.04 8.03
CA ALA A 114 -7.59 4.26 8.84
C ALA A 114 -8.26 5.47 8.17
N TRP A 115 -8.36 5.49 6.84
CA TRP A 115 -8.89 6.62 6.07
C TRP A 115 -10.25 6.30 5.42
N PRO A 116 -11.09 7.33 5.15
CA PRO A 116 -12.37 7.14 4.47
C PRO A 116 -12.22 6.61 3.04
N ASP A 117 -11.19 7.09 2.33
CA ASP A 117 -10.73 6.56 1.06
C ASP A 117 -9.22 6.78 0.91
N CYS A 118 -8.64 6.26 -0.18
CA CYS A 118 -7.25 6.53 -0.53
C CYS A 118 -7.17 7.26 -1.87
N ARG A 119 -8.00 8.29 -2.08
CA ARG A 119 -7.84 9.22 -3.22
C ARG A 119 -6.66 10.17 -2.97
N LEU A 120 -6.15 10.79 -4.04
CA LEU A 120 -5.02 11.73 -3.96
C LEU A 120 -5.34 12.89 -3.00
N ALA A 121 -6.51 13.52 -3.13
CA ALA A 121 -6.96 14.58 -2.22
C ALA A 121 -6.94 14.16 -0.74
N THR A 122 -7.36 12.93 -0.42
CA THR A 122 -7.29 12.41 0.96
C THR A 122 -5.84 12.25 1.42
N ALA A 123 -4.96 11.73 0.55
CA ALA A 123 -3.54 11.57 0.87
C ALA A 123 -2.86 12.93 1.10
N GLU A 124 -3.11 13.91 0.24
CA GLU A 124 -2.61 15.28 0.38
C GLU A 124 -3.07 15.93 1.68
N HIS A 125 -4.37 15.85 1.99
CA HIS A 125 -4.89 16.41 3.22
C HIS A 125 -4.26 15.74 4.46
N ARG A 126 -4.25 14.40 4.49
CA ARG A 126 -3.81 13.63 5.66
C ARG A 126 -2.29 13.64 5.87
N LEU A 127 -1.51 13.70 4.80
CA LEU A 127 -0.05 13.58 4.86
C LEU A 127 0.70 14.89 4.63
N LEU A 128 0.15 15.81 3.84
CA LEU A 128 0.78 17.10 3.52
C LEU A 128 0.10 18.28 4.20
N GLY A 129 -1.10 18.09 4.77
CA GLY A 129 -1.88 19.19 5.35
C GLY A 129 -2.45 20.15 4.30
N LEU A 130 -2.44 19.75 3.02
CA LEU A 130 -3.00 20.56 1.94
C LEU A 130 -4.52 20.55 2.04
N VAL A 131 -5.12 21.74 2.10
CA VAL A 131 -6.56 21.93 2.02
C VAL A 131 -6.83 22.55 0.66
N ARG A 132 -7.63 21.86 -0.16
CA ARG A 132 -8.05 22.35 -1.47
C ARG A 132 -9.23 23.30 -1.25
N GLU A 133 -8.98 24.61 -1.33
CA GLU A 133 -10.02 25.63 -1.41
C GLU A 133 -10.42 25.76 -2.90
N ASP A 134 -11.71 25.60 -3.22
CA ASP A 134 -12.29 25.72 -4.57
C ASP A 134 -11.94 24.63 -5.60
N ASP A 135 -12.34 23.38 -5.33
CA ASP A 135 -12.28 22.31 -6.33
C ASP A 135 -13.48 22.37 -7.29
N LEU A 136 -13.19 22.66 -8.57
CA LEU A 136 -14.00 22.16 -9.67
C LEU A 136 -13.97 20.63 -9.57
N PRO A 137 -15.12 19.95 -9.46
CA PRO A 137 -15.12 18.49 -9.44
C PRO A 137 -14.39 17.95 -10.68
N GLY A 138 -13.51 16.95 -10.52
CA GLY A 138 -12.77 16.38 -11.67
C GLY A 138 -13.68 15.86 -12.80
N SER A 139 -14.96 15.58 -12.51
CA SER A 139 -15.99 15.27 -13.51
C SER A 139 -16.36 16.43 -14.43
N GLU A 140 -16.10 17.67 -14.03
CA GLU A 140 -16.41 18.89 -14.76
C GLU A 140 -15.23 19.38 -15.63
N ALA A 141 -14.01 18.90 -15.38
CA ALA A 141 -12.82 19.23 -16.17
C ALA A 141 -12.99 19.00 -17.69
N PRO A 142 -13.62 17.91 -18.16
CA PRO A 142 -13.91 17.73 -19.59
C PRO A 142 -14.88 18.77 -20.15
N GLY A 143 -15.80 19.28 -19.33
CA GLY A 143 -16.74 20.34 -19.70
C GLY A 143 -16.02 21.67 -19.92
N ALA A 144 -15.23 22.09 -18.93
CA ALA A 144 -14.41 23.30 -18.99
C ALA A 144 -13.53 23.34 -20.26
N TRP A 145 -12.92 22.21 -20.60
CA TRP A 145 -12.14 22.09 -21.83
C TRP A 145 -12.99 22.26 -23.11
N ARG A 146 -14.16 21.61 -23.18
CA ARG A 146 -15.05 21.74 -24.35
C ARG A 146 -15.59 23.16 -24.52
N ASP A 147 -15.95 23.82 -23.42
CA ASP A 147 -16.46 25.18 -23.45
C ASP A 147 -15.38 26.16 -23.93
N TYR A 148 -14.14 25.98 -23.47
CA TYR A 148 -12.98 26.71 -24.00
C TYR A 148 -12.81 26.51 -25.52
N LEU A 149 -12.89 25.27 -26.02
CA LEU A 149 -12.81 25.00 -27.47
C LEU A 149 -13.95 25.64 -28.27
N ALA A 150 -15.12 25.84 -27.65
CA ALA A 150 -16.25 26.51 -28.26
C ALA A 150 -16.14 28.05 -28.24
N GLY A 151 -15.04 28.60 -27.70
CA GLY A 151 -14.82 30.04 -27.56
C GLY A 151 -15.42 30.65 -26.29
N GLY A 152 -15.77 29.82 -25.31
CA GLY A 152 -16.21 30.24 -23.98
C GLY A 152 -15.07 30.83 -23.13
N PRO A 153 -15.40 31.36 -21.93
CA PRO A 153 -14.39 31.87 -21.00
C PRO A 153 -13.45 30.77 -20.52
N ALA A 154 -12.20 31.14 -20.20
CA ALA A 154 -11.16 30.19 -19.79
C ALA A 154 -11.06 29.99 -18.26
N ASP A 155 -11.92 30.63 -17.47
CA ASP A 155 -11.82 30.64 -16.00
C ASP A 155 -11.85 29.22 -15.39
N ASP A 156 -12.77 28.37 -15.84
CA ASP A 156 -12.86 26.99 -15.37
C ASP A 156 -11.71 26.12 -15.88
N LEU A 157 -11.22 26.40 -17.09
CA LEU A 157 -10.04 25.72 -17.63
C LEU A 157 -8.77 26.10 -16.84
N GLU A 158 -8.62 27.37 -16.43
CA GLU A 158 -7.52 27.80 -15.57
C GLU A 158 -7.53 27.07 -14.22
N ARG A 159 -8.73 26.83 -13.65
CA ARG A 159 -8.89 26.00 -12.44
C ARG A 159 -8.38 24.58 -12.69
N VAL A 160 -8.79 23.94 -13.79
CA VAL A 160 -8.28 22.60 -14.17
C VAL A 160 -6.76 22.59 -14.30
N LEU A 161 -6.17 23.60 -14.95
CA LEU A 161 -4.71 23.69 -15.09
C LEU A 161 -4.02 23.79 -13.73
N ARG A 162 -4.58 24.60 -12.82
CA ARG A 162 -4.05 24.75 -11.46
C ARG A 162 -4.20 23.48 -10.64
N HIS A 163 -5.31 22.75 -10.79
CA HIS A 163 -5.51 21.45 -10.14
C HIS A 163 -4.50 20.42 -10.59
N ASN A 164 -4.37 20.20 -11.91
CA ASN A 164 -3.38 19.28 -12.44
C ASN A 164 -1.95 19.67 -12.01
N ALA A 165 -1.63 20.97 -11.97
CA ALA A 165 -0.34 21.45 -11.48
C ALA A 165 -0.07 21.05 -10.03
N LEU A 166 -1.06 21.26 -9.14
CA LEU A 166 -0.98 20.86 -7.74
C LEU A 166 -0.83 19.34 -7.61
N ASP A 167 -1.63 18.57 -8.36
CA ASP A 167 -1.60 17.11 -8.34
C ASP A 167 -0.21 16.59 -8.69
N VAL A 168 0.40 17.03 -9.80
CA VAL A 168 1.74 16.56 -10.18
C VAL A 168 2.84 17.01 -9.22
N LEU A 169 2.70 18.19 -8.60
CA LEU A 169 3.62 18.67 -7.57
C LEU A 169 3.51 17.83 -6.29
N SER A 170 2.29 17.49 -5.87
CA SER A 170 2.02 16.62 -4.73
C SER A 170 2.69 15.27 -4.87
N LEU A 171 2.74 14.68 -6.08
CA LEU A 171 3.39 13.40 -6.33
C LEU A 171 4.88 13.40 -5.94
N LEU A 172 5.59 14.51 -6.19
CA LEU A 172 7.01 14.63 -5.85
C LEU A 172 7.25 14.63 -4.33
N VAL A 173 6.27 15.09 -3.55
CA VAL A 173 6.36 15.21 -2.08
C VAL A 173 5.77 14.00 -1.37
N LEU A 174 4.68 13.43 -1.88
CA LEU A 174 3.99 12.29 -1.29
C LEU A 174 4.86 11.04 -1.24
N GLY A 175 5.70 10.78 -2.26
CA GLY A 175 6.61 9.64 -2.27
C GLY A 175 7.51 9.57 -1.02
N PRO A 176 8.33 10.62 -0.76
CA PRO A 176 9.12 10.72 0.46
C PRO A 176 8.30 10.65 1.76
N VAL A 177 7.11 11.25 1.82
CA VAL A 177 6.27 11.20 3.02
C VAL A 177 5.70 9.80 3.26
N LEU A 178 5.29 9.08 2.22
CA LEU A 178 4.88 7.68 2.31
C LEU A 178 6.04 6.78 2.72
N ALA A 179 7.27 7.07 2.29
CA ALA A 179 8.46 6.36 2.76
C ALA A 179 8.69 6.58 4.27
N ARG A 180 8.46 7.80 4.78
CA ARG A 180 8.49 8.09 6.23
C ARG A 180 7.36 7.40 6.99
N ALA A 181 6.15 7.37 6.43
CA ALA A 181 5.03 6.64 7.01
C ALA A 181 5.28 5.13 7.03
N MET A 182 5.91 4.57 6.00
CA MET A 182 6.39 3.20 6.03
C MET A 182 7.44 3.03 7.13
N TYR A 183 8.36 3.99 7.29
CA TYR A 183 9.45 3.91 8.25
C TYR A 183 8.97 3.89 9.72
N ASP A 184 8.03 4.76 10.08
CA ASP A 184 7.41 4.86 11.40
C ASP A 184 5.87 4.99 11.29
N PRO A 185 5.16 3.86 11.06
CA PRO A 185 3.73 3.88 10.77
C PRO A 185 2.90 4.45 11.92
N LEU A 186 3.36 4.29 13.16
CA LEU A 186 2.64 4.78 14.34
C LEU A 186 2.60 6.32 14.39
N ALA A 187 3.67 7.00 13.99
CA ALA A 187 3.71 8.47 13.92
C ALA A 187 2.73 9.04 12.88
N PHE A 188 2.39 8.26 11.86
CA PHE A 188 1.47 8.65 10.79
C PHE A 188 0.06 8.06 10.97
N SER A 189 -0.21 7.37 12.07
CA SER A 189 -1.47 6.61 12.26
C SER A 189 -1.75 5.61 11.12
N ALA A 190 -0.70 5.08 10.50
CA ALA A 190 -0.78 4.01 9.51
C ALA A 190 -0.95 2.64 10.19
N ASP A 191 -1.35 1.65 9.40
CA ASP A 191 -1.48 0.25 9.80
C ASP A 191 -0.09 -0.37 10.11
N PRO A 192 0.20 -0.67 11.39
CA PRO A 192 1.49 -1.22 11.79
C PRO A 192 1.69 -2.67 11.32
N LEU A 193 0.61 -3.45 11.18
CA LEU A 193 0.68 -4.80 10.64
C LEU A 193 1.07 -4.76 9.16
N ALA A 194 0.47 -3.86 8.38
CA ALA A 194 0.80 -3.71 6.97
C ALA A 194 2.29 -3.40 6.74
N ALA A 195 2.88 -2.53 7.58
CA ALA A 195 4.32 -2.26 7.57
C ALA A 195 5.15 -3.48 8.01
N ALA A 196 4.77 -4.14 9.10
CA ALA A 196 5.45 -5.32 9.61
C ALA A 196 5.50 -6.47 8.60
N GLU A 197 4.44 -6.66 7.81
CA GLU A 197 4.43 -7.67 6.75
C GLU A 197 5.39 -7.33 5.59
N VAL A 198 5.54 -6.05 5.24
CA VAL A 198 6.52 -5.61 4.24
C VAL A 198 7.94 -5.91 4.73
N TRP A 199 8.26 -5.50 5.95
CA TRP A 199 9.57 -5.75 6.56
C TRP A 199 9.87 -7.23 6.77
N SER A 200 8.87 -8.03 7.12
CA SER A 200 9.05 -9.47 7.26
C SER A 200 9.40 -10.13 5.92
N ARG A 201 8.79 -9.69 4.82
CA ARG A 201 9.09 -10.15 3.45
C ARG A 201 10.46 -9.68 2.97
N SER A 202 10.94 -8.50 3.40
CA SER A 202 12.30 -8.00 3.10
C SER A 202 13.39 -8.58 4.02
N GLY A 203 13.04 -9.37 5.03
CA GLY A 203 13.98 -9.94 5.99
C GLY A 203 14.26 -9.07 7.22
N GLU A 204 13.67 -7.88 7.31
CA GLU A 204 13.74 -6.94 8.44
C GLU A 204 12.87 -7.40 9.65
N ARG A 205 13.03 -8.66 10.07
CA ARG A 205 12.18 -9.31 11.08
C ARG A 205 12.20 -8.61 12.44
N ARG A 206 13.36 -8.09 12.86
CA ARG A 206 13.49 -7.35 14.13
C ARG A 206 12.63 -6.08 14.12
N ARG A 207 12.61 -5.39 12.99
CA ARG A 207 11.84 -4.16 12.80
C ARG A 207 10.34 -4.44 12.76
N ALA A 208 9.94 -5.50 12.05
CA ALA A 208 8.57 -6.00 12.05
C ALA A 208 8.08 -6.34 13.46
N LEU A 209 8.89 -7.05 14.25
CA LEU A 209 8.54 -7.36 15.63
C LEU A 209 8.40 -6.08 16.48
N ALA A 210 9.39 -5.18 16.42
CA ALA A 210 9.42 -3.97 17.23
C ALA A 210 8.21 -3.05 17.01
N VAL A 211 7.72 -2.92 15.77
CA VAL A 211 6.53 -2.09 15.51
C VAL A 211 5.24 -2.74 16.03
N LEU A 212 5.13 -4.06 15.92
CA LEU A 212 3.96 -4.80 16.42
C LEU A 212 3.92 -4.74 17.95
N GLU A 213 5.07 -4.81 18.62
CA GLU A 213 5.17 -4.66 20.08
C GLU A 213 4.73 -3.27 20.54
N ARG A 214 5.24 -2.21 19.89
CA ARG A 214 4.82 -0.83 20.17
C ARG A 214 3.33 -0.60 19.91
N ALA A 215 2.74 -1.38 19.01
CA ALA A 215 1.35 -1.25 18.59
C ALA A 215 0.40 -2.23 19.29
N GLN A 216 0.86 -3.03 20.25
CA GLN A 216 0.14 -4.21 20.75
C GLN A 216 -1.31 -3.94 21.13
N ASP A 217 -1.58 -2.81 21.78
CA ASP A 217 -2.92 -2.45 22.27
C ASP A 217 -3.89 -2.03 21.14
N ARG A 218 -3.37 -1.83 19.92
CA ARG A 218 -4.13 -1.42 18.73
C ARG A 218 -4.25 -2.54 17.69
N LEU A 219 -3.64 -3.71 17.93
CA LEU A 219 -3.64 -4.81 16.98
C LEU A 219 -4.99 -5.54 17.00
N ASP A 220 -5.49 -5.86 15.81
CA ASP A 220 -6.58 -6.82 15.65
C ASP A 220 -6.07 -8.26 15.85
N ILE A 221 -6.96 -9.25 15.72
CA ILE A 221 -6.61 -10.67 15.89
C ILE A 221 -5.45 -11.06 14.96
N ARG A 222 -5.46 -10.57 13.71
CA ARG A 222 -4.41 -10.89 12.73
C ARG A 222 -3.07 -10.29 13.16
N GLY A 223 -3.07 -9.04 13.60
CA GLY A 223 -1.88 -8.36 14.12
C GLY A 223 -1.31 -9.07 15.35
N GLY A 224 -2.17 -9.45 16.29
CA GLY A 224 -1.78 -10.23 17.47
C GLY A 224 -1.14 -11.57 17.10
N LEU A 225 -1.71 -12.29 16.12
CA LEU A 225 -1.13 -13.55 15.64
C LEU A 225 0.25 -13.34 15.01
N GLU A 226 0.44 -12.28 14.22
CA GLU A 226 1.76 -11.99 13.63
C GLU A 226 2.78 -11.55 14.69
N LEU A 227 2.37 -10.79 15.71
CA LEU A 227 3.20 -10.46 16.86
C LEU A 227 3.68 -11.73 17.57
N ALA A 228 2.76 -12.65 17.90
CA ALA A 228 3.10 -13.90 18.56
C ALA A 228 4.03 -14.78 17.71
N ARG A 229 3.82 -14.84 16.39
CA ARG A 229 4.74 -15.52 15.45
C ARG A 229 6.13 -14.88 15.46
N GLY A 230 6.21 -13.55 15.50
CA GLY A 230 7.46 -12.80 15.60
C GLY A 230 8.22 -13.11 16.90
N LEU A 231 7.54 -13.02 18.04
CA LEU A 231 8.07 -13.34 19.37
C LEU A 231 8.59 -14.78 19.43
N ARG A 232 7.81 -15.74 18.92
CA ARG A 232 8.20 -17.15 18.83
C ARG A 232 9.49 -17.33 18.02
N ARG A 233 9.58 -16.71 16.84
CA ARG A 233 10.78 -16.77 15.97
C ARG A 233 12.00 -16.14 16.64
N ALA A 234 11.80 -15.15 17.52
CA ALA A 234 12.85 -14.54 18.31
C ALA A 234 13.23 -15.35 19.57
N GLY A 235 12.60 -16.51 19.82
CA GLY A 235 12.83 -17.33 21.01
C GLY A 235 12.15 -16.81 22.28
N ARG A 236 11.35 -15.73 22.19
CA ARG A 236 10.63 -15.08 23.30
C ARG A 236 9.32 -15.80 23.58
N TRP A 237 9.44 -17.07 23.97
CA TRP A 237 8.29 -17.97 24.18
C TRP A 237 7.29 -17.48 25.23
N PRO A 238 7.70 -17.00 26.43
CA PRO A 238 6.74 -16.54 27.43
C PRO A 238 5.81 -15.43 26.91
N GLU A 239 6.37 -14.51 26.13
CA GLU A 239 5.65 -13.37 25.57
C GLU A 239 4.72 -13.81 24.43
N ALA A 240 5.18 -14.72 23.56
CA ALA A 240 4.35 -15.31 22.52
C ALA A 240 3.13 -16.03 23.11
N VAL A 241 3.33 -16.80 24.19
CA VAL A 241 2.27 -17.49 24.92
C VAL A 241 1.26 -16.51 25.51
N ALA A 242 1.73 -15.44 26.17
CA ALA A 242 0.83 -14.41 26.72
C ALA A 242 -0.03 -13.72 25.63
N VAL A 243 0.52 -13.53 24.43
CA VAL A 243 -0.27 -13.02 23.29
C VAL A 243 -1.30 -14.06 22.84
N TRP A 244 -0.92 -15.33 22.67
CA TRP A 244 -1.87 -16.37 22.28
C TRP A 244 -2.96 -16.60 23.32
N GLU A 245 -2.65 -16.54 24.63
CA GLU A 245 -3.64 -16.71 25.71
C GLU A 245 -4.73 -15.64 25.64
N ARG A 246 -4.32 -14.37 25.47
CA ARG A 246 -5.27 -13.25 25.26
C ARG A 246 -6.14 -13.46 24.03
N LEU A 247 -5.56 -13.86 22.89
CA LEU A 247 -6.33 -14.14 21.67
C LEU A 247 -7.24 -15.36 21.81
N ALA A 248 -6.81 -16.38 22.56
CA ALA A 248 -7.61 -17.57 22.81
C ALA A 248 -8.87 -17.26 23.65
N GLN A 249 -8.81 -16.24 24.52
CA GLN A 249 -9.97 -15.75 25.27
C GLN A 249 -11.04 -15.12 24.36
N THR A 250 -10.65 -14.56 23.21
CA THR A 250 -11.59 -14.02 22.21
C THR A 250 -12.13 -15.09 21.25
N GLY A 251 -11.84 -16.38 21.49
CA GLY A 251 -12.24 -17.48 20.62
C GLY A 251 -11.36 -17.69 19.38
N CYS A 252 -10.16 -17.09 19.31
CA CYS A 252 -9.24 -17.30 18.18
C CYS A 252 -8.72 -18.75 18.14
N ALA A 253 -9.25 -19.57 17.23
CA ALA A 253 -8.86 -20.97 17.09
C ALA A 253 -7.37 -21.16 16.77
N GLU A 254 -6.78 -20.28 15.95
CA GLU A 254 -5.34 -20.35 15.62
C GLU A 254 -4.46 -20.16 16.87
N ALA A 255 -4.87 -19.26 17.77
CA ALA A 255 -4.14 -19.02 19.01
C ALA A 255 -4.24 -20.22 19.96
N VAL A 256 -5.45 -20.79 20.11
CA VAL A 256 -5.69 -22.02 20.88
C VAL A 256 -4.83 -23.18 20.33
N GLU A 257 -4.74 -23.30 19.02
CA GLU A 257 -3.91 -24.32 18.38
C GLU A 257 -2.42 -24.14 18.66
N CYS A 258 -1.93 -22.90 18.61
CA CYS A 258 -0.55 -22.59 18.95
C CYS A 258 -0.22 -22.93 20.41
N LEU A 259 -1.14 -22.67 21.34
CA LEU A 259 -1.00 -23.05 22.76
C LEU A 259 -0.96 -24.57 22.95
N ALA A 260 -1.86 -25.31 22.31
CA ALA A 260 -1.83 -26.77 22.34
C ALA A 260 -0.48 -27.33 21.85
N LYS A 261 0.04 -26.81 20.73
CA LYS A 261 1.34 -27.18 20.17
C LYS A 261 2.51 -26.79 21.11
N TYR A 262 2.44 -25.64 21.76
CA TYR A 262 3.45 -25.19 22.71
C TYR A 262 3.54 -26.12 23.92
N HIS A 263 2.41 -26.44 24.55
CA HIS A 263 2.38 -27.34 25.70
C HIS A 263 2.80 -28.77 25.33
N GLU A 264 2.39 -29.27 24.15
CA GLU A 264 2.79 -30.60 23.65
C GLU A 264 4.30 -30.68 23.36
N HIS A 265 4.83 -29.77 22.53
CA HIS A 265 6.17 -29.93 21.97
C HIS A 265 7.27 -29.24 22.77
N VAL A 266 6.96 -28.13 23.43
CA VAL A 266 7.95 -27.31 24.14
C VAL A 266 7.96 -27.64 25.62
N ARG A 267 6.80 -27.57 26.28
CA ARG A 267 6.70 -27.83 27.74
C ARG A 267 6.60 -29.31 28.08
N ARG A 268 6.18 -30.16 27.14
CA ARG A 268 5.80 -31.57 27.37
C ARG A 268 4.75 -31.71 28.49
N ASP A 269 3.88 -30.72 28.58
CA ASP A 269 2.73 -30.68 29.49
C ASP A 269 1.50 -31.18 28.73
N TRP A 270 1.26 -32.48 28.86
CA TRP A 270 0.22 -33.16 28.08
C TRP A 270 -1.19 -32.82 28.53
N GLU A 271 -1.36 -32.44 29.80
CA GLU A 271 -2.64 -32.09 30.39
C GLU A 271 -3.12 -30.75 29.85
N THR A 272 -2.31 -29.69 29.99
CA THR A 272 -2.66 -28.38 29.44
C THR A 272 -2.78 -28.42 27.91
N ALA A 273 -1.97 -29.25 27.22
CA ALA A 273 -2.11 -29.45 25.78
C ALA A 273 -3.46 -30.10 25.40
N LEU A 274 -3.99 -31.03 26.21
CA LEU A 274 -5.30 -31.63 26.01
C LEU A 274 -6.42 -30.61 26.22
N ASP A 275 -6.32 -29.78 27.25
CA ASP A 275 -7.32 -28.74 27.55
C ASP A 275 -7.46 -27.74 26.39
N TYR A 276 -6.34 -27.24 25.87
CA TYR A 276 -6.37 -26.40 24.67
C TYR A 276 -6.87 -27.15 23.44
N THR A 277 -6.52 -28.43 23.27
CA THR A 277 -7.03 -29.24 22.15
C THR A 277 -8.55 -29.47 22.23
N ALA A 278 -9.12 -29.58 23.43
CA ALA A 278 -10.55 -29.72 23.64
C ALA A 278 -11.33 -28.48 23.17
N ARG A 279 -10.73 -27.28 23.31
CA ARG A 279 -11.29 -26.00 22.87
C ARG A 279 -11.32 -25.81 21.34
N LEU A 280 -10.61 -26.64 20.56
CA LEU A 280 -10.59 -26.60 19.09
C LEU A 280 -11.77 -27.33 18.42
N GLY A 281 -12.66 -27.95 19.21
CA GLY A 281 -13.79 -28.74 18.70
C GLY A 281 -13.39 -30.14 18.22
N GLU A 282 -14.23 -30.74 17.38
CA GLU A 282 -14.11 -32.16 16.94
C GLU A 282 -13.54 -32.36 15.54
N GLY A 283 -12.82 -31.37 15.01
CA GLY A 283 -12.17 -31.48 13.71
C GLY A 283 -11.22 -32.71 13.63
N PRO A 284 -11.01 -33.28 12.43
CA PRO A 284 -10.15 -34.46 12.26
C PRO A 284 -8.73 -34.29 12.83
N GLU A 285 -8.16 -33.08 12.76
CA GLU A 285 -6.85 -32.79 13.33
C GLU A 285 -6.87 -32.73 14.86
N ALA A 286 -7.87 -32.08 15.45
CA ALA A 286 -8.07 -32.01 16.90
C ALA A 286 -8.27 -33.42 17.50
N ARG A 287 -9.07 -34.28 16.85
CA ARG A 287 -9.25 -35.68 17.26
C ARG A 287 -7.94 -36.48 17.21
N ARG A 288 -7.16 -36.34 16.13
CA ARG A 288 -5.84 -36.99 16.02
C ARG A 288 -4.88 -36.50 17.10
N ARG A 289 -4.85 -35.19 17.39
CA ARG A 289 -3.99 -34.62 18.45
C ARG A 289 -4.41 -35.14 19.82
N ARG A 290 -5.71 -35.12 20.14
CA ARG A 290 -6.27 -35.65 21.39
C ARG A 290 -5.86 -37.10 21.64
N GLY A 291 -6.09 -37.99 20.67
CA GLY A 291 -5.71 -39.40 20.81
C GLY A 291 -4.20 -39.63 20.95
N ARG A 292 -3.34 -38.79 20.34
CA ARG A 292 -1.88 -38.85 20.57
C ARG A 292 -1.50 -38.40 21.98
N LEU A 293 -2.12 -37.33 22.48
CA LEU A 293 -1.84 -36.76 23.79
C LEU A 293 -2.32 -37.67 24.93
N GLU A 294 -3.52 -38.25 24.82
CA GLU A 294 -4.06 -39.22 25.79
C GLU A 294 -3.14 -40.42 25.98
N ARG A 295 -2.60 -40.98 24.87
CA ARG A 295 -1.60 -42.06 24.93
C ARG A 295 -0.32 -41.63 25.65
N ARG A 296 0.17 -40.41 25.39
CA ARG A 296 1.40 -39.90 26.03
C ARG A 296 1.20 -39.60 27.51
N ARG A 297 0.02 -39.11 27.90
CA ARG A 297 -0.34 -38.89 29.31
C ARG A 297 -0.32 -40.21 30.09
N GLY A 298 -0.95 -41.27 29.56
CA GLY A 298 -1.00 -42.58 30.20
C GLY A 298 0.38 -43.25 30.36
N VAL A 299 1.30 -43.06 29.41
CA VAL A 299 2.67 -43.58 29.51
C VAL A 299 3.53 -42.82 30.54
N GLY A 300 3.23 -41.54 30.79
CA GLY A 300 3.91 -40.74 31.81
C GLY A 300 3.47 -41.09 33.24
N GLN A 301 2.18 -41.31 33.45
CA GLN A 301 1.62 -41.71 34.76
C GLN A 301 2.03 -43.12 35.16
N GLY A 302 1.98 -44.09 34.24
CA GLY A 302 2.39 -45.47 34.52
C GLY A 302 3.90 -45.65 34.81
N ARG A 303 4.73 -44.62 34.59
CA ARG A 303 6.17 -44.64 34.91
C ARG A 303 6.49 -44.01 36.28
N LEU A 304 5.57 -43.21 36.83
CA LEU A 304 5.65 -42.67 38.18
C LEU A 304 5.10 -43.68 39.22
N ASP A 305 4.05 -44.42 38.86
CA ASP A 305 3.46 -45.48 39.71
C ASP A 305 4.32 -46.75 39.84
N LEU A 306 5.40 -46.89 39.06
CA LEU A 306 6.35 -48.02 39.15
C LEU A 306 7.62 -47.69 39.95
N THR A 307 7.65 -46.54 40.62
CA THR A 307 8.80 -46.06 41.42
C THR A 307 8.47 -45.84 42.91
N GLU A 308 7.28 -46.23 43.37
CA GLU A 308 6.96 -46.45 44.79
C GLU A 308 6.98 -47.94 45.13
#